data_AF-A0A7Y7CHX3-F1
#
_entry.id   AF-A0A7Y7CHX3-F1
#
_cell.length_a   1.000
_cell.length_b   1.000
_cell.length_c   1.000
_cell.angle_alpha   90.00
_cell.angle_beta   90.00
_cell.angle_gamma   90.00
#
_symmetry.space_group_name_H-M   'P 1'
#
loop_
_entity.id
_entity.type
_entity.pdbx_description
1 polymer ?
#
loop_
_entity_poly.entity_id
_entity_poly.type
_entity_poly.pdbx_seq_one_letter_code
_entity_poly.pdbx_strand_id
1 'polypeptide(L)'
;MKKYWEADSSLQEEQELKDLLSKSTDTELEEEKALFAHFAQNKSVELDDSFDADLLAQIEEMEEQKGAKVISMKSYFTRYASIAAAVLVLCISGALYYQQQQQFGSEDTFDDPEVAYAELKKQLLLVSKYMNKGQNTLNELNNLSKASSELNDFAKLGEASEGLNLLSEMNVENN
;
A
#
# COMPACT_ATOMS: atom_id res chain seq x y z
N MET A 1 -54.33 -50.30 23.96
CA MET A 1 -52.97 -50.06 24.49
C MET A 1 -51.91 -50.03 23.40
N LYS A 2 -51.55 -51.14 22.75
CA LYS A 2 -50.45 -51.15 21.75
C LYS A 2 -50.53 -50.06 20.68
N LYS A 3 -51.68 -49.93 20.01
CA LYS A 3 -51.91 -48.88 18.99
C LYS A 3 -51.76 -47.44 19.52
N TYR A 4 -52.16 -47.19 20.77
CA TYR A 4 -52.04 -45.86 21.39
C TYR A 4 -50.58 -45.46 21.57
N TRP A 5 -49.76 -46.41 22.05
CA TRP A 5 -48.32 -46.20 22.21
C TRP A 5 -47.56 -46.13 20.89
N GLU A 6 -48.06 -46.80 19.84
CA GLU A 6 -47.53 -46.69 18.47
C GLU A 6 -48.03 -45.45 17.72
N ALA A 7 -48.88 -44.62 18.35
CA ALA A 7 -49.51 -43.43 17.75
C ALA A 7 -50.38 -43.72 16.50
N ASP A 8 -50.90 -44.95 16.39
CA ASP A 8 -51.75 -45.43 15.30
C ASP A 8 -53.25 -45.47 15.68
N SER A 9 -53.62 -44.98 16.87
CA SER A 9 -55.02 -44.93 17.33
C SER A 9 -55.80 -43.75 16.77
N SER A 10 -57.07 -43.97 16.46
CA SER A 10 -58.02 -42.88 16.16
C SER A 10 -58.56 -42.22 17.43
N LEU A 11 -59.05 -40.97 17.32
CA LEU A 11 -59.65 -40.23 18.45
C LEU A 11 -60.80 -41.00 19.12
N GLN A 12 -61.56 -41.77 18.33
CA GLN A 12 -62.70 -42.55 18.80
C GLN A 12 -62.23 -43.77 19.61
N GLU A 13 -61.23 -44.49 19.11
CA GLU A 13 -60.58 -45.60 19.84
C GLU A 13 -59.91 -45.10 21.14
N GLU A 14 -59.31 -43.90 21.15
CA GLU A 14 -58.73 -43.32 22.36
C GLU A 14 -59.78 -42.96 23.42
N GLN A 15 -60.95 -42.51 22.98
CA GLN A 15 -62.03 -42.19 23.90
C GLN A 15 -62.62 -43.45 24.53
N GLU A 16 -62.78 -44.52 23.75
CA GLU A 16 -63.14 -45.84 24.26
C GLU A 16 -62.08 -46.40 25.20
N LEU A 17 -60.79 -46.26 24.87
CA LEU A 17 -59.67 -46.68 25.71
C LEU A 17 -59.70 -45.99 27.08
N LYS A 18 -59.95 -44.68 27.11
CA LYS A 18 -60.07 -43.90 28.35
C LYS A 18 -61.25 -44.36 29.19
N ASP A 19 -62.41 -44.64 28.58
CA ASP A 19 -63.59 -45.12 29.30
C ASP A 19 -63.35 -46.53 29.88
N LEU A 20 -62.75 -47.44 29.11
CA LEU A 20 -62.39 -48.78 29.55
C LEU A 20 -61.38 -48.77 30.70
N LEU A 21 -60.35 -47.91 30.62
CA LEU A 21 -59.33 -47.78 31.66
C LEU A 21 -59.88 -47.15 32.95
N SER A 22 -60.85 -46.24 32.83
CA SER A 22 -61.51 -45.63 33.99
C SER A 22 -62.39 -46.62 34.78
N LYS A 23 -62.91 -47.65 34.10
CA LYS A 23 -63.80 -48.68 34.67
C LYS A 23 -63.06 -49.95 35.10
N SER A 24 -61.80 -50.11 34.74
CA SER A 24 -61.06 -51.34 35.04
C SER A 24 -60.63 -51.38 36.50
N THR A 25 -60.77 -52.56 37.13
CA THR A 25 -60.27 -52.84 38.49
C THR A 25 -58.97 -53.64 38.47
N ASP A 26 -58.37 -53.78 37.30
CA ASP A 26 -57.13 -54.51 37.12
C ASP A 26 -55.97 -53.74 37.76
N THR A 27 -55.15 -54.46 38.52
CA THR A 27 -54.00 -53.92 39.25
C THR A 27 -52.79 -53.77 38.32
N GLU A 28 -52.72 -54.53 37.22
CA GLU A 28 -51.64 -54.40 36.23
C GLU A 28 -51.74 -53.12 35.39
N LEU A 29 -52.89 -52.45 35.40
CA LEU A 29 -53.18 -51.24 34.62
C LEU A 29 -53.15 -49.93 35.45
N GLU A 30 -52.65 -49.98 36.69
CA GLU A 30 -52.63 -48.83 37.59
C GLU A 30 -51.71 -47.70 37.11
N GLU A 31 -50.58 -48.04 36.49
CA GLU A 31 -49.64 -47.04 35.97
C GLU A 31 -50.28 -46.20 34.86
N GLU A 32 -51.01 -46.85 33.94
CA GLU A 32 -51.64 -46.16 32.83
C GLU A 32 -52.86 -45.39 33.31
N LYS A 33 -53.63 -45.89 34.28
CA LYS A 33 -54.69 -45.10 34.92
C LYS A 33 -54.14 -43.80 35.50
N ALA A 34 -53.04 -43.88 36.24
CA ALA A 34 -52.40 -42.71 36.84
C ALA A 34 -51.95 -41.71 35.75
N LEU A 35 -51.37 -42.21 34.64
CA LEU A 35 -50.96 -41.39 33.51
C LEU A 35 -52.13 -40.67 32.84
N PHE A 36 -53.21 -41.39 32.50
CA PHE A 36 -54.39 -40.80 31.87
C PHE A 36 -55.13 -39.83 32.80
N ALA A 37 -55.12 -40.10 34.12
CA ALA A 37 -55.65 -39.18 35.12
C ALA A 37 -54.83 -37.89 35.19
N HIS A 38 -53.50 -37.98 35.15
CA HIS A 38 -52.61 -36.82 35.10
C HIS A 38 -52.84 -35.98 33.84
N PHE A 39 -53.02 -36.61 32.66
CA PHE A 39 -53.36 -35.88 31.44
C PHE A 39 -54.74 -35.22 31.51
N ALA A 40 -55.72 -35.86 32.13
CA ALA A 40 -57.04 -35.28 32.32
C ALA A 40 -56.98 -34.05 33.25
N GLN A 41 -56.19 -34.12 34.33
CA GLN A 41 -56.00 -33.03 35.28
C GLN A 41 -55.29 -31.84 34.65
N ASN A 42 -54.29 -32.07 33.82
CA ASN A 42 -53.49 -31.00 33.21
C ASN A 42 -54.06 -30.49 31.88
N LYS A 43 -55.20 -31.01 31.43
CA LYS A 43 -55.84 -30.61 30.16
C LYS A 43 -56.21 -29.12 30.13
N SER A 44 -56.45 -28.50 31.29
CA SER A 44 -56.81 -27.10 31.43
C SER A 44 -55.63 -26.19 31.77
N VAL A 45 -54.39 -26.69 31.73
CA VAL A 45 -53.21 -25.84 31.89
C VAL A 45 -53.04 -25.06 30.60
N GLU A 46 -53.38 -23.78 30.65
CA GLU A 46 -53.14 -22.84 29.56
C GLU A 46 -51.73 -22.24 29.71
N LEU A 47 -51.13 -21.93 28.56
CA LEU A 47 -49.89 -21.16 28.52
C LEU A 47 -50.23 -19.70 28.90
N ASP A 48 -49.31 -19.04 29.58
CA ASP A 48 -49.46 -17.61 29.86
C ASP A 48 -49.29 -16.76 28.58
N ASP A 49 -49.79 -15.52 28.62
CA ASP A 49 -49.75 -14.60 27.48
C ASP A 49 -48.32 -14.19 27.06
N SER A 50 -47.31 -14.45 27.90
CA SER A 50 -45.89 -14.12 27.64
C SER A 50 -45.12 -15.26 26.98
N PHE A 51 -45.62 -16.49 27.01
CA PHE A 51 -44.91 -17.67 26.51
C PHE A 51 -44.41 -17.52 25.07
N ASP A 52 -45.29 -17.04 24.17
CA ASP A 52 -44.94 -16.87 22.76
C ASP A 52 -43.86 -15.80 22.58
N ALA A 53 -43.92 -14.71 23.36
CA ALA A 53 -42.94 -13.63 23.30
C ALA A 53 -41.56 -14.10 23.81
N ASP A 54 -41.53 -14.84 24.92
CA ASP A 54 -40.29 -15.37 25.50
C ASP A 54 -39.65 -16.44 24.60
N LEU A 55 -40.47 -17.30 23.99
CA LEU A 55 -40.00 -18.32 23.05
C LEU A 55 -39.41 -17.69 21.78
N LEU A 56 -40.06 -16.68 21.21
CA LEU A 56 -39.55 -15.96 20.05
C LEU A 56 -38.24 -15.24 20.37
N ALA A 57 -38.16 -14.59 21.54
CA ALA A 57 -36.95 -13.93 22.00
C ALA A 57 -35.77 -14.92 22.14
N GLN A 58 -36.01 -16.12 22.68
CA GLN A 58 -34.97 -17.16 22.77
C GLN A 58 -34.55 -17.70 21.40
N ILE A 59 -35.48 -17.85 20.45
CA ILE A 59 -35.15 -18.27 19.09
C ILE A 59 -34.27 -17.23 18.42
N GLU A 60 -34.61 -15.95 18.54
CA GLU A 60 -33.86 -14.84 17.95
C GLU A 60 -32.45 -14.74 18.57
N GLU A 61 -32.33 -14.85 19.89
CA GLU A 61 -31.03 -14.88 20.58
C GLU A 61 -30.15 -16.06 20.11
N MET A 62 -30.75 -17.23 19.88
CA MET A 62 -30.04 -18.40 19.32
C MET A 62 -29.66 -18.24 17.85
N GLU A 63 -30.44 -17.49 17.05
CA GLU A 63 -30.12 -17.19 15.65
C GLU A 63 -29.01 -16.14 15.53
N GLU A 64 -29.01 -15.11 16.37
CA GLU A 64 -27.94 -14.10 16.41
C GLU A 64 -26.57 -14.71 16.69
N GLN A 65 -26.51 -15.74 17.55
CA GLN A 65 -25.26 -16.47 17.85
C GLN A 65 -24.80 -17.39 16.71
N LYS A 66 -25.69 -17.74 15.77
CA LYS A 66 -25.38 -18.59 14.60
C LYS A 66 -25.03 -17.80 13.35
N GLY A 67 -25.06 -16.46 13.40
CA GLY A 67 -24.64 -15.60 12.30
C GLY A 67 -23.22 -15.96 11.85
N ALA A 68 -23.11 -16.68 10.73
CA ALA A 68 -21.84 -17.09 10.15
C ALA A 68 -20.97 -15.85 9.99
N LYS A 69 -19.86 -15.77 10.74
CA LYS A 69 -18.96 -14.62 10.72
C LYS A 69 -18.43 -14.45 9.30
N VAL A 70 -19.02 -13.52 8.54
CA VAL A 70 -18.62 -13.26 7.16
C VAL A 70 -17.30 -12.51 7.22
N ILE A 71 -16.19 -13.25 7.16
CA ILE A 71 -14.86 -12.65 7.15
C ILE A 71 -14.68 -11.99 5.78
N SER A 72 -14.65 -10.65 5.78
CA SER A 72 -14.37 -9.86 4.58
C SER A 72 -12.89 -10.03 4.18
N MET A 73 -12.64 -10.87 3.19
CA MET A 73 -11.31 -11.07 2.59
C MET A 73 -10.76 -9.79 1.92
N LYS A 74 -11.64 -8.83 1.60
CA LYS A 74 -11.29 -7.56 0.95
C LYS A 74 -10.35 -6.72 1.81
N SER A 75 -10.53 -6.72 3.14
CA SER A 75 -9.67 -5.98 4.06
C SER A 75 -8.28 -6.62 4.22
N TYR A 76 -8.17 -7.94 4.05
CA TYR A 76 -6.87 -8.62 4.08
C TYR A 76 -6.11 -8.34 2.79
N PHE A 77 -6.80 -8.40 1.65
CA PHE A 77 -6.19 -8.16 0.34
C PHE A 77 -5.62 -6.75 0.22
N THR A 78 -6.34 -5.71 0.66
CA THR A 78 -5.83 -4.33 0.60
C THR A 78 -4.61 -4.09 1.49
N ARG A 79 -4.54 -4.73 2.67
CA ARG A 79 -3.39 -4.62 3.57
C ARG A 79 -2.13 -5.25 2.97
N TYR A 80 -2.26 -6.48 2.45
CA TYR A 80 -1.11 -7.22 1.90
C TYR A 80 -0.75 -6.83 0.46
N ALA A 81 -1.66 -6.25 -0.31
CA ALA A 81 -1.38 -5.80 -1.68
C ALA A 81 -0.27 -4.73 -1.72
N SER A 82 -0.23 -3.82 -0.75
CA SER A 82 0.83 -2.81 -0.66
C SER A 82 2.22 -3.42 -0.44
N ILE A 83 2.30 -4.42 0.44
CA ILE A 83 3.53 -5.17 0.75
C ILE A 83 3.96 -5.99 -0.48
N ALA A 84 3.03 -6.70 -1.10
CA ALA A 84 3.30 -7.48 -2.31
C ALA A 84 3.79 -6.62 -3.48
N ALA A 85 3.20 -5.43 -3.67
CA ALA A 85 3.65 -4.47 -4.68
C ALA A 85 5.07 -3.97 -4.41
N ALA A 86 5.40 -3.64 -3.16
CA ALA A 86 6.75 -3.21 -2.79
C ALA A 86 7.80 -4.31 -3.04
N VAL A 87 7.49 -5.56 -2.68
CA VAL A 87 8.36 -6.72 -2.96
C VAL A 87 8.53 -6.92 -4.46
N LEU A 88 7.46 -6.84 -5.25
CA LEU A 88 7.53 -6.96 -6.70
C LEU A 88 8.42 -5.89 -7.32
N VAL A 89 8.28 -4.63 -6.91
CA VAL A 89 9.14 -3.53 -7.39
C VAL A 89 10.61 -3.82 -7.06
N LEU A 90 10.92 -4.23 -5.82
CA LEU A 90 12.29 -4.58 -5.43
C LEU A 90 12.86 -5.75 -6.25
N CYS A 91 12.06 -6.80 -6.49
CA CYS A 91 12.47 -7.94 -7.30
C CYS A 91 12.74 -7.53 -8.76
N ILE A 92 11.86 -6.72 -9.36
CA ILE A 92 12.03 -6.23 -10.73
C ILE A 92 13.25 -5.32 -10.82
N SER A 93 13.41 -4.37 -9.90
CA SER A 93 14.57 -3.49 -9.85
C SER A 93 15.87 -4.27 -9.67
N GLY A 94 15.89 -5.27 -8.79
CA GLY A 94 17.04 -6.15 -8.57
C GLY A 94 17.38 -6.98 -9.81
N ALA A 95 16.37 -7.53 -10.50
CA ALA A 95 16.57 -8.29 -11.73
C ALA A 95 17.13 -7.42 -12.86
N LEU A 96 16.61 -6.20 -13.03
CA LEU A 96 17.14 -5.23 -14.01
C LEU A 96 18.58 -4.81 -13.67
N TYR A 97 18.88 -4.57 -12.41
CA TYR A 97 20.24 -4.23 -11.96
C TYR A 97 21.23 -5.37 -12.22
N TYR A 98 20.84 -6.61 -11.90
CA TYR A 98 21.67 -7.78 -12.16
C TYR A 98 21.90 -8.01 -13.67
N GLN A 99 20.85 -7.85 -14.48
CA GLN A 99 20.96 -7.92 -15.93
C GLN A 99 21.87 -6.82 -16.50
N GLN A 100 21.82 -5.62 -15.95
CA GLN A 100 22.70 -4.52 -16.35
C GLN A 100 24.17 -4.84 -16.01
N GLN A 101 24.47 -5.39 -14.83
CA GLN A 101 25.83 -5.79 -14.48
C GLN A 101 26.41 -6.83 -15.47
N GLN A 102 25.59 -7.78 -15.93
CA GLN A 102 26.03 -8.79 -16.90
C GLN A 102 26.33 -8.20 -18.30
N GLN A 103 25.75 -7.05 -18.64
CA GLN A 103 26.08 -6.32 -19.88
C GLN A 103 27.38 -5.52 -19.78
N PHE A 104 27.88 -5.24 -18.58
CA PHE A 104 29.16 -4.59 -18.33
C PHE A 104 30.21 -5.58 -17.79
N GLY A 105 30.25 -6.79 -18.37
CA GLY A 105 31.47 -7.58 -18.31
C GLY A 105 32.58 -6.73 -18.91
N SER A 106 33.61 -6.40 -18.13
CA SER A 106 34.78 -5.65 -18.61
C SER A 106 35.49 -6.49 -19.66
N GLU A 107 35.10 -6.33 -20.92
CA GLU A 107 35.89 -6.78 -22.05
C GLU A 107 37.16 -5.93 -22.01
N ASP A 108 38.29 -6.57 -21.66
CA ASP A 108 39.55 -5.86 -21.55
C ASP A 108 39.87 -5.26 -22.92
N THR A 109 40.00 -3.93 -22.98
CA THR A 109 40.15 -3.22 -24.27
C THR A 109 41.53 -3.46 -24.89
N PHE A 110 42.48 -3.96 -24.09
CA PHE A 110 43.83 -4.29 -24.53
C PHE A 110 44.28 -5.63 -23.94
N ASP A 111 44.77 -6.53 -24.79
CA ASP A 111 45.28 -7.85 -24.35
C ASP A 111 46.64 -7.77 -23.62
N ASP A 112 47.36 -6.65 -23.78
CA ASP A 112 48.70 -6.43 -23.22
C ASP A 112 48.74 -5.15 -22.36
N PRO A 113 49.07 -5.26 -21.05
CA PRO A 113 49.13 -4.13 -20.14
C PRO A 113 50.16 -3.07 -20.54
N GLU A 114 51.24 -3.43 -21.23
CA GLU A 114 52.26 -2.46 -21.67
C GLU A 114 51.72 -1.52 -22.75
N VAL A 115 50.90 -2.05 -23.66
CA VAL A 115 50.27 -1.28 -24.75
C VAL A 115 49.20 -0.34 -24.21
N ALA A 116 48.37 -0.80 -23.27
CA ALA A 116 47.36 0.03 -22.61
C ALA A 116 48.00 1.25 -21.91
N TYR A 117 49.12 1.02 -21.22
CA TYR A 117 49.84 2.07 -20.51
C TYR A 117 50.48 3.09 -21.46
N ALA A 118 51.02 2.63 -22.59
CA ALA A 118 51.58 3.50 -23.61
C ALA A 118 50.52 4.42 -24.23
N GLU A 119 49.34 3.89 -24.57
CA GLU A 119 48.24 4.69 -25.13
C GLU A 119 47.69 5.67 -24.08
N LEU A 120 47.52 5.24 -22.82
CA LEU A 120 47.14 6.12 -21.71
C LEU A 120 48.10 7.31 -21.58
N LYS A 121 49.42 7.05 -21.57
CA LYS A 121 50.44 8.11 -21.50
C LYS A 121 50.30 9.11 -22.65
N LYS A 122 50.04 8.63 -23.86
CA LYS A 122 49.85 9.46 -25.05
C LYS A 122 48.61 10.34 -24.91
N GLN A 123 47.50 9.80 -24.43
CA GLN A 123 46.27 10.57 -24.19
C GLN A 123 46.48 11.63 -23.11
N LEU A 124 47.14 11.28 -21.99
CA LEU A 124 47.49 12.23 -20.94
C LEU A 124 48.43 13.34 -21.44
N LEU A 125 49.40 13.00 -22.28
CA LEU A 125 50.30 13.98 -22.90
C LEU A 125 49.54 14.93 -23.82
N LEU A 126 48.58 14.41 -24.60
CA LEU A 126 47.73 15.22 -25.46
C LEU A 126 46.88 16.21 -24.65
N VAL A 127 46.25 15.75 -23.56
CA VAL A 127 45.49 16.62 -22.64
C VAL A 127 46.40 17.69 -22.03
N SER A 128 47.59 17.32 -21.56
CA SER A 128 48.57 18.26 -21.01
C SER A 128 48.98 19.33 -22.04
N LYS A 129 49.21 18.93 -23.29
CA LYS A 129 49.53 19.86 -24.38
C LYS A 129 48.40 20.86 -24.64
N TYR A 130 47.14 20.41 -24.64
CA TYR A 130 45.99 21.30 -24.79
C TYR A 130 45.82 22.23 -23.60
N MET A 131 46.04 21.75 -22.39
CA MET A 131 45.96 22.57 -21.17
C MET A 131 47.03 23.67 -21.16
N ASN A 132 48.28 23.32 -21.47
CA ASN A 132 49.37 24.29 -21.58
C ASN A 132 49.11 25.32 -22.69
N LYS A 133 48.59 24.88 -23.85
CA LYS A 133 48.21 25.79 -24.94
C LYS A 133 47.10 26.75 -24.50
N GLY A 134 46.06 26.23 -23.82
CA GLY A 134 44.97 27.03 -23.28
C GLY A 134 45.46 28.09 -22.28
N GLN A 135 46.34 27.71 -21.36
CA GLN A 135 46.90 28.64 -20.38
C GLN A 135 47.71 29.76 -21.04
N ASN A 136 48.51 29.44 -22.08
CA ASN A 136 49.25 30.45 -22.84
C ASN A 136 48.32 31.41 -23.59
N THR A 137 47.28 30.91 -24.25
CA THR A 137 46.27 31.76 -24.91
C THR A 137 45.54 32.66 -23.91
N LEU A 138 45.22 32.17 -22.72
CA LEU A 138 44.63 33.00 -21.65
C LEU A 138 45.58 34.09 -21.16
N ASN A 139 46.89 33.80 -21.05
CA ASN A 139 47.89 34.80 -20.66
C ASN A 139 48.05 35.89 -21.73
N GLU A 140 48.10 35.52 -23.01
CA GLU A 140 48.11 36.47 -24.14
C GLU A 140 46.86 37.35 -24.13
N LEU A 141 45.67 36.77 -23.93
CA LEU A 141 44.41 37.52 -23.85
C LEU A 141 44.39 38.47 -22.64
N ASN A 142 44.92 38.06 -21.48
CA ASN A 142 45.03 38.92 -20.31
C ASN A 142 45.93 40.13 -20.58
N ASN A 143 47.07 39.92 -21.25
CA ASN A 143 47.98 40.99 -21.63
C ASN A 143 47.36 41.94 -22.67
N LEU A 144 46.61 41.40 -23.65
CA LEU A 144 45.89 42.21 -24.63
C LEU A 144 44.77 43.03 -23.98
N SER A 145 44.05 42.44 -23.02
CA SER A 145 43.04 43.15 -22.24
C SER A 145 43.66 44.30 -21.43
N LYS A 146 44.81 44.07 -20.77
CA LYS A 146 45.55 45.14 -20.06
C LYS A 146 45.97 46.26 -21.00
N ALA A 147 46.57 45.93 -22.15
CA ALA A 147 46.95 46.91 -23.15
C ALA A 147 45.74 47.72 -23.66
N SER A 148 44.59 47.07 -23.88
CA SER A 148 43.37 47.76 -24.29
C SER A 148 42.83 48.73 -23.22
N SER A 149 42.98 48.38 -21.93
CA SER A 149 42.63 49.28 -20.82
C SER A 149 43.54 50.51 -20.78
N GLU A 150 44.86 50.31 -20.87
CA GLU A 150 45.84 51.40 -20.90
C GLU A 150 45.60 52.35 -22.09
N LEU A 151 45.26 51.81 -23.27
CA LEU A 151 44.90 52.61 -24.44
C LEU A 151 43.61 53.42 -24.24
N ASN A 152 42.61 52.87 -23.55
CA ASN A 152 41.38 53.60 -23.22
C ASN A 152 41.63 54.74 -22.23
N ASP A 153 42.47 54.50 -21.21
CA ASP A 153 42.88 55.54 -20.26
C ASP A 153 43.68 56.65 -20.94
N PHE A 154 44.55 56.29 -21.89
CA PHE A 154 45.26 57.26 -22.73
C PHE A 154 44.30 58.09 -23.61
N ALA A 155 43.29 57.45 -24.22
CA ALA A 155 42.29 58.15 -25.04
C ALA A 155 41.49 59.18 -24.22
N LYS A 156 41.06 58.82 -23.02
CA LYS A 156 40.36 59.76 -22.10
C LYS A 156 41.25 60.93 -21.67
N LEU A 157 42.54 60.70 -21.50
CA LEU A 157 43.51 61.75 -21.18
C LEU A 157 43.66 62.74 -22.34
N GLY A 158 43.65 62.26 -23.59
CA GLY A 158 43.62 63.08 -24.79
C GLY A 158 42.38 63.99 -24.83
N GLU A 159 41.21 63.41 -24.61
CA GLU A 159 39.93 64.15 -24.60
C GLU A 159 39.88 65.20 -23.48
N ALA A 160 40.37 64.87 -22.28
CA ALA A 160 40.46 65.82 -21.17
C ALA A 160 41.44 66.97 -21.46
N SER A 161 42.57 66.68 -22.12
CA SER A 161 43.55 67.69 -22.54
C SER A 161 42.98 68.64 -23.59
N GLU A 162 42.20 68.12 -24.55
CA GLU A 162 41.51 68.93 -25.55
C GLU A 162 40.47 69.85 -24.90
N GLY A 163 39.69 69.34 -23.94
CA GLY A 163 38.78 70.15 -23.12
C GLY A 163 39.50 71.24 -22.32
N LEU A 164 40.67 70.95 -21.75
CA LEU A 164 41.48 71.95 -21.03
C LEU A 164 42.08 73.01 -21.96
N ASN A 165 42.50 72.65 -23.18
CA ASN A 165 42.95 73.63 -24.16
C ASN A 165 41.82 74.57 -24.57
N LEU A 166 40.60 74.06 -24.76
CA LEU A 166 39.43 74.88 -25.07
C LEU A 166 39.10 75.87 -23.93
N LEU A 167 39.23 75.43 -22.68
CA LEU A 167 39.09 76.29 -21.50
C LEU A 167 40.22 77.33 -21.40
N SER A 168 41.44 76.96 -21.76
CA SER A 168 42.58 77.89 -21.83
C SER A 168 42.35 78.95 -22.92
N GLU A 169 41.84 78.55 -24.08
CA GLU A 169 41.57 79.46 -25.21
C GLU A 169 40.45 80.44 -24.87
N MET A 170 39.37 79.98 -24.21
CA MET A 170 38.32 80.87 -23.67
C MET A 170 38.83 81.85 -22.59
N ASN A 171 39.83 81.47 -21.79
CA ASN A 171 40.41 82.37 -20.80
C ASN A 171 41.35 83.43 -21.41
N VAL A 172 41.91 83.15 -22.60
CA VAL A 172 42.76 84.10 -23.34
C VAL A 172 41.92 85.12 -24.13
N GLU A 173 40.72 84.75 -24.61
CA GLU A 173 39.82 85.69 -25.30
C GLU A 173 39.11 86.71 -24.37
N ASN A 174 39.21 86.57 -23.05
CA ASN A 174 38.54 87.43 -22.06
C ASN A 174 39.49 88.41 -21.32
N ASN A 175 40.65 88.72 -21.91
CA ASN A 175 41.52 89.85 -21.51
C ASN A 175 41.78 90.80 -22.67
#